data_AF-K0FBP6-F1
#
_entry.id   AF-K0FBP6-F1
#
_cell.length_a   1.000
_cell.length_b   1.000
_cell.length_c   1.000
_cell.angle_alpha   90.00
_cell.angle_beta   90.00
_cell.angle_gamma   90.00
#
_symmetry.space_group_name_H-M   'P 1'
#
loop_
_entity.id
_entity.type
_entity.pdbx_description
1 polymer ?
#
loop_
_entity_poly.entity_id
_entity_poly.type
_entity_poly.pdbx_seq_one_letter_code
_entity_poly.pdbx_strand_id
1 'polypeptide(L)'
;MWVNVELEGPYDNPAHLVFFEGGVKADFQILPVDLLSEFAADGLDELHERGYQVLFDRDGIAARLPAATGAGPVVDLPDQQEFTAHCAEFWFEIAHLPRYLARGDHWVVRSRDQETKDLLLTMIEWHAVTHHGAGHDVWHGGTKMRDWAAPGVWQRVEEIFAIGDPLRQAQATADLFAELARAVAASQGLDYPAAAEKAVRPYLDQLPQR
;
A
#
# COMPACT_ATOMS: atom_id res chain seq x y z
N MET A 1 -16.51 -9.71 27.92
CA MET A 1 -17.41 -9.62 26.74
C MET A 1 -16.56 -9.71 25.47
N TRP A 2 -17.08 -10.23 24.37
CA TRP A 2 -16.39 -10.22 23.08
C TRP A 2 -17.40 -9.96 21.95
N VAL A 3 -16.93 -9.45 20.82
CA VAL A 3 -17.72 -9.24 19.59
C VAL A 3 -17.03 -9.98 18.45
N ASN A 4 -17.79 -10.83 17.74
CA ASN A 4 -17.38 -11.39 16.47
C ASN A 4 -17.87 -10.49 15.34
N VAL A 5 -17.00 -10.14 14.40
CA VAL A 5 -17.41 -9.59 13.12
C VAL A 5 -17.00 -10.59 12.05
N GLU A 6 -17.98 -11.17 11.37
CA GLU A 6 -17.75 -12.09 10.25
C GLU A 6 -17.74 -11.29 8.96
N LEU A 7 -16.60 -11.32 8.26
CA LEU A 7 -16.43 -10.74 6.93
C LEU A 7 -15.98 -11.82 5.96
N GLU A 8 -16.14 -11.57 4.66
CA GLU A 8 -15.54 -12.41 3.63
C GLU A 8 -14.02 -12.48 3.85
N GLY A 9 -13.48 -13.69 3.89
CA GLY A 9 -12.07 -13.97 4.07
C GLY A 9 -11.50 -14.73 2.88
N PRO A 10 -10.19 -15.07 2.92
CA PRO A 10 -9.59 -15.89 1.89
C PRO A 10 -10.20 -17.29 1.88
N TYR A 11 -9.96 -18.04 0.81
CA TYR A 11 -10.41 -19.42 0.64
C TYR A 11 -11.94 -19.60 0.61
N ASP A 12 -12.68 -18.57 0.19
CA ASP A 12 -14.15 -18.56 0.19
C ASP A 12 -14.72 -18.88 1.58
N ASN A 13 -14.02 -18.40 2.62
CA ASN A 13 -14.31 -18.72 3.99
C ASN A 13 -14.36 -17.45 4.84
N PRO A 14 -15.40 -17.28 5.69
CA PRO A 14 -15.49 -16.10 6.54
C PRO A 14 -14.28 -15.95 7.47
N ALA A 15 -13.72 -14.75 7.50
CA ALA A 15 -12.79 -14.34 8.54
C ALA A 15 -13.59 -13.90 9.78
N HIS A 16 -13.26 -14.49 10.93
CA HIS A 16 -13.83 -14.11 12.22
C HIS A 16 -12.92 -13.08 12.89
N LEU A 17 -13.30 -11.80 12.83
CA LEU A 17 -12.55 -10.70 13.42
C LEU A 17 -13.05 -10.46 14.84
N VAL A 18 -12.34 -10.99 15.83
CA VAL A 18 -12.80 -11.00 17.22
C VAL A 18 -12.14 -9.90 18.03
N PHE A 19 -12.99 -9.07 18.66
CA PHE A 19 -12.58 -8.06 19.63
C PHE A 19 -12.94 -8.55 21.04
N PHE A 20 -11.92 -8.74 21.87
CA PHE A 20 -12.07 -9.10 23.28
C PHE A 20 -12.13 -7.84 24.16
N GLU A 21 -12.83 -7.97 25.28
CA GLU A 21 -12.78 -6.98 26.36
C GLU A 21 -11.33 -6.70 26.79
N GLY A 22 -11.01 -5.42 26.95
CA GLY A 22 -9.64 -4.95 27.17
C GLY A 22 -8.88 -4.55 25.90
N GLY A 23 -9.49 -4.68 24.71
CA GLY A 23 -8.93 -4.17 23.45
C GLY A 23 -8.00 -5.14 22.72
N VAL A 24 -7.86 -6.37 23.21
CA VAL A 24 -7.16 -7.44 22.48
C VAL A 24 -8.01 -7.85 21.29
N LYS A 25 -7.38 -7.97 20.11
CA LYS A 25 -8.01 -8.42 18.87
C LYS A 25 -7.32 -9.70 18.38
N ALA A 26 -8.09 -10.68 17.93
CA ALA A 26 -7.57 -11.84 17.21
C ALA A 26 -8.48 -12.15 16.02
N ASP A 27 -7.87 -12.44 14.88
CA ASP A 27 -8.59 -12.87 13.69
C ASP A 27 -8.44 -14.38 13.56
N PHE A 28 -9.54 -15.07 13.29
CA PHE A 28 -9.55 -16.51 13.09
C PHE A 28 -10.06 -16.86 11.70
N GLN A 29 -9.47 -17.89 11.12
CA GLN A 29 -9.95 -18.54 9.91
C GLN A 29 -10.15 -20.01 10.22
N ILE A 30 -11.31 -20.56 9.85
CA ILE A 30 -11.64 -21.97 10.05
C ILE A 30 -11.51 -22.68 8.71
N LEU A 31 -10.31 -23.11 8.37
CA LEU A 31 -10.00 -23.64 7.05
C LEU A 31 -10.18 -25.17 7.00
N PRO A 32 -10.50 -25.74 5.83
CA PRO A 32 -10.47 -27.19 5.63
C PRO A 32 -9.08 -27.74 5.97
N VAL A 33 -9.04 -28.85 6.69
CA VAL A 33 -7.78 -29.50 7.10
C VAL A 33 -6.93 -29.93 5.90
N ASP A 34 -7.56 -30.18 4.75
CA ASP A 34 -6.90 -30.57 3.50
C ASP A 34 -5.94 -29.49 2.98
N LEU A 35 -6.16 -28.20 3.32
CA LEU A 35 -5.25 -27.10 2.98
C LEU A 35 -3.84 -27.33 3.54
N LEU A 36 -3.70 -28.01 4.68
CA LEU A 36 -2.39 -28.38 5.21
C LEU A 36 -1.66 -29.38 4.31
N SER A 37 -2.40 -30.25 3.62
CA SER A 37 -1.84 -31.20 2.66
C SER A 37 -1.40 -30.49 1.38
N GLU A 38 -2.17 -29.49 0.93
CA GLU A 38 -1.80 -28.62 -0.19
C GLU A 38 -0.51 -27.86 0.12
N PHE A 39 -0.43 -27.19 1.29
CA PHE A 39 0.79 -26.51 1.73
C PHE A 39 2.01 -27.43 1.84
N ALA A 40 1.81 -28.68 2.28
CA ALA A 40 2.89 -29.66 2.35
C ALA A 40 3.35 -30.15 0.96
N ALA A 41 2.47 -30.14 -0.05
CA ALA A 41 2.77 -30.61 -1.39
C ALA A 41 3.32 -29.51 -2.30
N ASP A 42 2.70 -28.33 -2.25
CA ASP A 42 2.90 -27.26 -3.24
C ASP A 42 3.70 -26.06 -2.68
N GLY A 43 3.96 -26.03 -1.37
CA GLY A 43 4.59 -24.91 -0.69
C GLY A 43 3.58 -24.02 0.04
N LEU A 44 4.05 -23.11 0.89
CA LEU A 44 3.18 -22.20 1.61
C LEU A 44 2.66 -21.11 0.67
N ASP A 45 1.48 -20.57 0.98
CA ASP A 45 1.04 -19.30 0.40
C ASP A 45 1.92 -18.13 0.88
N GLU A 46 1.79 -16.96 0.24
CA GLU A 46 2.57 -15.76 0.59
C GLU A 46 2.37 -15.30 2.05
N LEU A 47 1.19 -15.56 2.63
CA LEU A 47 0.87 -15.16 3.99
C LEU A 47 1.65 -16.01 5.00
N HIS A 48 1.69 -17.32 4.80
CA HIS A 48 2.35 -18.27 5.67
C HIS A 48 3.85 -18.35 5.40
N GLU A 49 4.32 -18.04 4.19
CA GLU A 49 5.75 -17.87 3.87
C GLU A 49 6.42 -16.81 4.75
N ARG A 50 5.69 -15.76 5.14
CA ARG A 50 6.21 -14.74 6.05
C ARG A 50 6.46 -15.26 7.46
N GLY A 51 5.76 -16.32 7.87
CA GLY A 51 5.95 -16.98 9.14
C GLY A 51 4.67 -17.53 9.73
N TYR A 52 4.74 -18.75 10.25
CA TYR A 52 3.67 -19.35 11.04
C TYR A 52 4.25 -20.11 12.24
N GLN A 53 3.40 -20.34 13.24
CA GLN A 53 3.73 -21.17 14.39
C GLN A 53 2.62 -22.19 14.61
N VAL A 54 2.98 -23.48 14.62
CA VAL A 54 2.06 -24.55 15.01
C VAL A 54 1.93 -24.54 16.53
N LEU A 55 0.77 -24.11 17.02
CA LEU A 55 0.47 -24.10 18.47
C LEU A 55 -0.04 -25.47 18.94
N PHE A 56 -0.77 -26.19 18.09
CA PHE A 56 -1.35 -27.49 18.39
C PHE A 56 -1.50 -28.31 17.12
N ASP A 57 -1.02 -29.55 17.14
CA ASP A 57 -1.16 -30.53 16.06
C ASP A 57 -1.60 -31.87 16.65
N ARG A 58 -2.89 -32.17 16.51
CA ARG A 58 -3.50 -33.37 17.09
C ARG A 58 -3.06 -34.63 16.36
N ASP A 59 -3.04 -34.56 15.03
CA ASP A 59 -2.93 -35.72 14.14
C ASP A 59 -1.54 -35.85 13.49
N GLY A 60 -0.64 -34.89 13.75
CA GLY A 60 0.73 -34.88 13.23
C GLY A 60 0.83 -34.40 11.79
N ILE A 61 -0.24 -33.81 11.23
CA ILE A 61 -0.28 -33.38 9.83
C ILE A 61 0.60 -32.15 9.63
N ALA A 62 0.61 -31.22 10.60
CA ALA A 62 1.36 -29.98 10.51
C ALA A 62 2.88 -30.22 10.53
N ALA A 63 3.34 -31.38 11.01
CA ALA A 63 4.75 -31.78 10.96
C ALA A 63 5.30 -31.94 9.53
N ARG A 64 4.42 -32.01 8.52
CA ARG A 64 4.80 -32.08 7.09
C ARG A 64 4.90 -30.71 6.42
N LEU A 65 4.46 -29.65 7.09
CA LEU A 65 4.52 -28.30 6.54
C LEU A 65 5.98 -27.88 6.37
N PRO A 66 6.33 -27.24 5.24
CA PRO A 66 7.65 -26.67 5.05
C PRO A 66 7.86 -25.49 6.01
N ALA A 67 9.11 -25.26 6.42
CA ALA A 67 9.45 -24.07 7.19
C ALA A 67 9.21 -22.81 6.36
N ALA A 68 8.54 -21.83 6.95
CA ALA A 68 8.38 -20.50 6.35
C ALA A 68 9.75 -19.86 6.08
N THR A 69 9.91 -19.31 4.88
CA THR A 69 11.15 -18.64 4.50
C THR A 69 11.35 -17.31 5.24
N GLY A 70 10.28 -16.74 5.79
CA GLY A 70 10.25 -15.39 6.34
C GLY A 70 10.08 -14.30 5.27
N ALA A 71 9.96 -14.69 3.99
CA ALA A 71 9.76 -13.75 2.90
C ALA A 71 8.32 -13.24 2.88
N GLY A 72 8.14 -11.94 2.64
CA GLY A 72 6.84 -11.39 2.28
C GLY A 72 6.59 -11.45 0.76
N PRO A 73 5.43 -10.98 0.32
CA PRO A 73 5.15 -10.74 -1.09
C PRO A 73 6.23 -9.84 -1.72
N VAL A 74 6.69 -10.20 -2.91
CA VAL A 74 7.69 -9.42 -3.66
C VAL A 74 6.95 -8.35 -4.45
N VAL A 75 7.33 -7.09 -4.27
CA VAL A 75 6.87 -6.01 -5.16
C VAL A 75 7.74 -5.99 -6.41
N ASP A 76 7.10 -6.30 -7.54
CA ASP A 76 7.70 -6.14 -8.85
C ASP A 76 7.84 -4.66 -9.19
N LEU A 77 9.00 -4.30 -9.73
CA LEU A 77 9.24 -2.97 -10.27
C LEU A 77 8.50 -2.82 -11.60
N PRO A 78 7.95 -1.62 -11.87
CA PRO A 78 7.09 -1.44 -13.02
C PRO A 78 7.88 -1.47 -14.32
N ASP A 79 7.26 -1.98 -15.37
CA ASP A 79 7.73 -1.69 -16.72
C ASP A 79 7.37 -0.24 -17.15
N GLN A 80 7.78 0.15 -18.36
CA GLN A 80 7.49 1.48 -18.87
C GLN A 80 5.99 1.76 -18.98
N GLN A 81 5.18 0.77 -19.35
CA GLN A 81 3.74 0.95 -19.54
C GLN A 81 3.05 1.14 -18.19
N GLU A 82 3.33 0.28 -17.22
CA GLU A 82 2.80 0.35 -15.86
C GLU A 82 3.18 1.66 -15.19
N PHE A 83 4.47 2.04 -15.26
CA PHE A 83 4.97 3.28 -14.68
C PHE A 83 4.31 4.52 -15.31
N THR A 84 4.16 4.53 -16.64
CA THR A 84 3.52 5.64 -17.35
C THR A 84 2.04 5.76 -16.98
N ALA A 85 1.32 4.64 -16.91
CA ALA A 85 -0.09 4.60 -16.54
C ALA A 85 -0.29 5.12 -15.10
N HIS A 86 0.53 4.63 -14.17
CA HIS A 86 0.50 5.04 -12.75
C HIS A 86 0.76 6.53 -12.57
N CYS A 87 1.79 7.06 -13.24
CA CYS A 87 2.06 8.49 -13.22
C CYS A 87 0.93 9.31 -13.85
N ALA A 88 0.33 8.83 -14.94
CA ALA A 88 -0.78 9.51 -15.60
C ALA A 88 -2.01 9.57 -14.68
N GLU A 89 -2.33 8.48 -13.99
CA GLU A 89 -3.44 8.42 -13.04
C GLU A 89 -3.22 9.35 -11.85
N PHE A 90 -2.00 9.38 -11.28
CA PHE A 90 -1.67 10.29 -10.20
C PHE A 90 -1.88 11.76 -10.60
N TRP A 91 -1.31 12.16 -11.74
CA TRP A 91 -1.44 13.53 -12.23
C TRP A 91 -2.88 13.87 -12.62
N PHE A 92 -3.66 12.89 -13.08
CA PHE A 92 -5.09 13.07 -13.34
C PHE A 92 -5.87 13.31 -12.04
N GLU A 93 -5.73 12.47 -11.02
CA GLU A 93 -6.51 12.59 -9.79
C GLU A 93 -6.17 13.88 -9.02
N ILE A 94 -4.88 14.19 -8.91
CA ILE A 94 -4.44 15.38 -8.17
C ILE A 94 -4.86 16.70 -8.85
N ALA A 95 -4.92 16.73 -10.19
CA ALA A 95 -5.35 17.91 -10.95
C ALA A 95 -6.80 18.33 -10.68
N HIS A 96 -7.64 17.41 -10.21
CA HIS A 96 -9.05 17.70 -9.92
C HIS A 96 -9.25 18.34 -8.54
N LEU A 97 -8.34 18.12 -7.59
CA LEU A 97 -8.50 18.58 -6.20
C LEU A 97 -8.78 20.09 -6.10
N PRO A 98 -8.04 21.00 -6.77
CA PRO A 98 -8.30 22.44 -6.69
C PRO A 98 -9.72 22.83 -7.11
N ARG A 99 -10.25 22.17 -8.16
CA ARG A 99 -11.59 22.49 -8.68
C ARG A 99 -12.70 22.05 -7.73
N TYR A 100 -12.57 20.86 -7.13
CA TYR A 100 -13.52 20.40 -6.11
C TYR A 100 -13.41 21.22 -4.82
N LEU A 101 -12.19 21.63 -4.45
CA LEU A 101 -11.97 22.55 -3.33
C LEU A 101 -12.68 23.91 -3.53
N ALA A 102 -12.54 24.53 -4.71
CA ALA A 102 -13.21 25.81 -5.02
C ALA A 102 -14.75 25.74 -4.96
N ARG A 103 -15.31 24.56 -5.22
CA ARG A 103 -16.76 24.29 -5.13
C ARG A 103 -17.23 24.03 -3.70
N GLY A 104 -16.32 23.63 -2.81
CA GLY A 104 -16.66 23.19 -1.45
C GLY A 104 -17.11 21.72 -1.40
N ASP A 105 -16.73 20.92 -2.40
CA ASP A 105 -17.09 19.50 -2.50
C ASP A 105 -16.18 18.62 -1.62
N HIS A 106 -16.18 18.88 -0.30
CA HIS A 106 -15.20 18.33 0.66
C HIS A 106 -15.14 16.79 0.66
N TRP A 107 -16.27 16.10 0.49
CA TRP A 107 -16.31 14.64 0.38
C TRP A 107 -15.53 14.15 -0.84
N VAL A 108 -15.76 14.77 -2.00
CA VAL A 108 -15.08 14.42 -3.25
C VAL A 108 -13.59 14.73 -3.16
N VAL A 109 -13.22 15.86 -2.55
CA VAL A 109 -11.81 16.20 -2.29
C VAL A 109 -11.14 15.11 -1.46
N ARG A 110 -11.75 14.69 -0.34
CA ARG A 110 -11.17 13.64 0.53
C ARG A 110 -11.05 12.30 -0.17
N SER A 111 -12.07 11.88 -0.91
CA SER A 111 -12.05 10.64 -1.68
C SER A 111 -10.95 10.64 -2.73
N ARG A 112 -10.81 11.72 -3.51
CA ARG A 112 -9.75 11.83 -4.52
C ARG A 112 -8.36 11.98 -3.91
N ASP A 113 -8.26 12.71 -2.81
CA ASP A 113 -6.99 12.82 -2.09
C ASP A 113 -6.55 11.43 -1.61
N GLN A 114 -7.46 10.58 -1.13
CA GLN A 114 -7.14 9.18 -0.81
C GLN A 114 -6.60 8.41 -2.02
N GLU A 115 -7.22 8.52 -3.19
CA GLU A 115 -6.69 7.89 -4.42
C GLU A 115 -5.26 8.36 -4.72
N THR A 116 -4.96 9.66 -4.55
CA THR A 116 -3.57 10.14 -4.71
C THR A 116 -2.62 9.58 -3.66
N LYS A 117 -3.10 9.24 -2.46
CA LYS A 117 -2.28 8.60 -1.41
C LYS A 117 -2.03 7.12 -1.72
N ASP A 118 -3.00 6.42 -2.29
CA ASP A 118 -2.84 5.03 -2.71
C ASP A 118 -1.83 4.94 -3.88
N LEU A 119 -1.92 5.86 -4.86
CA LEU A 119 -0.93 5.99 -5.92
C LEU A 119 0.46 6.39 -5.39
N LEU A 120 0.52 7.28 -4.40
CA LEU A 120 1.78 7.61 -3.72
C LEU A 120 2.36 6.42 -2.96
N LEU A 121 1.53 5.60 -2.30
CA LEU A 121 1.97 4.41 -1.59
C LEU A 121 2.69 3.44 -2.54
N THR A 122 2.10 3.12 -3.68
CA THR A 122 2.75 2.28 -4.71
C THR A 122 4.08 2.88 -5.16
N MET A 123 4.16 4.21 -5.36
CA MET A 123 5.40 4.87 -5.73
C MET A 123 6.46 4.79 -4.62
N ILE A 124 6.05 4.87 -3.35
CA ILE A 124 6.92 4.68 -2.18
C ILE A 124 7.44 3.24 -2.12
N GLU A 125 6.61 2.24 -2.42
CA GLU A 125 7.00 0.83 -2.49
C GLU A 125 8.03 0.57 -3.60
N TRP A 126 7.77 1.05 -4.83
CA TRP A 126 8.72 0.96 -5.93
C TRP A 126 10.03 1.69 -5.63
N HIS A 127 9.97 2.86 -4.98
CA HIS A 127 11.15 3.58 -4.55
C HIS A 127 11.94 2.82 -3.47
N ALA A 128 11.26 2.19 -2.51
CA ALA A 128 11.90 1.38 -1.48
C ALA A 128 12.62 0.17 -2.08
N VAL A 129 11.98 -0.58 -2.97
CA VAL A 129 12.61 -1.71 -3.69
C VAL A 129 13.76 -1.25 -4.57
N THR A 130 13.61 -0.11 -5.26
CA THR A 130 14.71 0.50 -6.03
C THR A 130 15.91 0.86 -5.15
N HIS A 131 15.66 1.41 -3.96
CA HIS A 131 16.72 1.85 -3.05
C HIS A 131 17.41 0.69 -2.31
N HIS A 132 16.66 -0.30 -1.85
CA HIS A 132 17.17 -1.39 -1.01
C HIS A 132 17.52 -2.66 -1.80
N GLY A 133 17.01 -2.81 -3.02
CA GLY A 133 17.22 -3.96 -3.89
C GLY A 133 15.98 -4.87 -3.98
N ALA A 134 16.03 -5.77 -4.96
CA ALA A 134 14.96 -6.74 -5.21
C ALA A 134 14.71 -7.62 -3.98
N GLY A 135 13.42 -7.90 -3.71
CA GLY A 135 12.99 -8.68 -2.54
C GLY A 135 13.01 -7.91 -1.22
N HIS A 136 13.24 -6.59 -1.24
CA HIS A 136 13.05 -5.77 -0.05
C HIS A 136 11.60 -5.82 0.43
N ASP A 137 11.44 -6.08 1.72
CA ASP A 137 10.16 -6.42 2.32
C ASP A 137 9.32 -5.16 2.58
N VAL A 138 8.28 -4.95 1.76
CA VAL A 138 7.26 -3.93 2.00
C VAL A 138 6.00 -4.58 2.59
N TRP A 139 5.20 -3.80 3.30
CA TRP A 139 4.09 -4.32 4.09
C TRP A 139 2.77 -3.75 3.59
N HIS A 140 1.76 -4.62 3.54
CA HIS A 140 0.43 -4.31 3.03
C HIS A 140 -0.15 -3.00 3.61
N GLY A 141 -0.72 -2.17 2.72
CA GLY A 141 -1.44 -0.96 3.09
C GLY A 141 -0.59 0.10 3.78
N GLY A 142 0.71 0.15 3.51
CA GLY A 142 1.59 1.11 4.19
C GLY A 142 1.94 0.75 5.63
N THR A 143 1.53 -0.43 6.11
CA THR A 143 1.75 -0.86 7.49
C THR A 143 3.25 -0.81 7.80
N LYS A 144 3.63 -0.24 8.95
CA LYS A 144 5.05 -0.11 9.34
C LYS A 144 5.95 0.59 8.30
N MET A 145 5.42 1.52 7.50
CA MET A 145 6.21 2.28 6.51
C MET A 145 7.51 2.88 7.05
N ARG A 146 7.53 3.29 8.32
CA ARG A 146 8.75 3.72 9.01
C ARG A 146 9.92 2.73 8.94
N ASP A 147 9.63 1.43 8.91
CA ASP A 147 10.62 0.37 9.01
C ASP A 147 11.17 -0.04 7.64
N TRP A 148 10.38 0.10 6.57
CA TRP A 148 10.76 -0.37 5.23
C TRP A 148 10.92 0.73 4.18
N ALA A 149 10.39 1.93 4.38
CA ALA A 149 10.56 3.00 3.40
C ALA A 149 12.02 3.49 3.37
N ALA A 150 12.44 3.98 2.20
CA ALA A 150 13.76 4.58 2.05
C ALA A 150 13.96 5.77 3.03
N PRO A 151 15.20 6.06 3.45
CA PRO A 151 15.48 7.11 4.43
C PRO A 151 14.84 8.46 4.06
N GLY A 152 14.12 9.07 5.01
CA GLY A 152 13.49 10.38 4.83
C GLY A 152 12.04 10.32 4.29
N VAL A 153 11.63 9.23 3.65
CA VAL A 153 10.30 9.13 3.02
C VAL A 153 9.19 9.11 4.06
N TRP A 154 9.32 8.30 5.12
CA TRP A 154 8.32 8.23 6.19
C TRP A 154 8.11 9.59 6.86
N GLN A 155 9.18 10.34 7.12
CA GLN A 155 9.07 11.67 7.72
C GLN A 155 8.30 12.64 6.81
N ARG A 156 8.54 12.61 5.50
CA ARG A 156 7.78 13.41 4.52
C ARG A 156 6.31 13.03 4.48
N VAL A 157 5.98 11.74 4.62
CA VAL A 157 4.58 11.26 4.71
C VAL A 157 3.91 11.77 5.99
N GLU A 158 4.58 11.69 7.14
CA GLU A 158 4.08 12.27 8.40
C GLU A 158 3.83 13.78 8.28
N GLU A 159 4.76 14.51 7.66
CA GLU A 159 4.62 15.94 7.40
C GLU A 159 3.43 16.25 6.49
N ILE A 160 3.22 15.46 5.42
CA ILE A 160 2.07 15.60 4.51
C ILE A 160 0.76 15.44 5.30
N PHE A 161 0.62 14.37 6.09
CA PHE A 161 -0.60 14.12 6.86
C PHE A 161 -0.85 15.14 7.98
N ALA A 162 0.19 15.85 8.44
CA ALA A 162 0.05 16.95 9.39
C ALA A 162 -0.44 18.27 8.74
N ILE A 163 -0.45 18.40 7.41
CA ILE A 163 -0.92 19.60 6.73
C ILE A 163 -2.45 19.64 6.76
N GLY A 164 -3.02 20.62 7.48
CA GLY A 164 -4.47 20.81 7.56
C GLY A 164 -5.12 21.44 6.33
N ASP A 165 -4.38 22.25 5.56
CA ASP A 165 -4.89 22.87 4.32
C ASP A 165 -4.84 21.87 3.15
N PRO A 166 -5.98 21.50 2.53
CA PRO A 166 -5.99 20.46 1.51
C PRO A 166 -5.19 20.80 0.25
N LEU A 167 -5.15 22.08 -0.16
CA LEU A 167 -4.39 22.47 -1.36
C LEU A 167 -2.89 22.33 -1.10
N ARG A 168 -2.41 22.80 0.05
CA ARG A 168 -1.03 22.61 0.48
C ARG A 168 -0.67 21.14 0.69
N GLN A 169 -1.61 20.33 1.20
CA GLN A 169 -1.40 18.88 1.33
C GLN A 169 -1.24 18.21 -0.05
N ALA A 170 -2.06 18.61 -1.02
CA ALA A 170 -1.94 18.16 -2.40
C ALA A 170 -0.60 18.59 -3.03
N GLN A 171 -0.17 19.84 -2.83
CA GLN A 171 1.16 20.29 -3.28
C GLN A 171 2.29 19.42 -2.71
N ALA A 172 2.30 19.18 -1.40
CA ALA A 172 3.32 18.36 -0.75
C ALA A 172 3.28 16.88 -1.21
N THR A 173 2.07 16.36 -1.48
CA THR A 173 1.89 15.02 -2.08
C THR A 173 2.48 14.97 -3.49
N ALA A 174 2.19 15.97 -4.33
CA ALA A 174 2.73 16.09 -5.68
C ALA A 174 4.26 16.20 -5.68
N ASP A 175 4.83 16.91 -4.72
CA ASP A 175 6.28 17.06 -4.54
C ASP A 175 6.94 15.72 -4.25
N LEU A 176 6.45 15.00 -3.24
CA LEU A 176 7.01 13.70 -2.89
C LEU A 176 6.83 12.70 -4.04
N PHE A 177 5.64 12.61 -4.63
CA PHE A 177 5.40 11.69 -5.75
C PHE A 177 6.37 11.96 -6.91
N ALA A 178 6.51 13.21 -7.34
CA ALA A 178 7.38 13.57 -8.46
C ALA A 178 8.87 13.33 -8.14
N GLU A 179 9.28 13.54 -6.88
CA GLU A 179 10.64 13.25 -6.41
C GLU A 179 10.94 11.75 -6.53
N LEU A 180 10.08 10.91 -5.95
CA LEU A 180 10.26 9.46 -5.94
C LEU A 180 10.12 8.85 -7.34
N ALA A 181 9.13 9.29 -8.12
CA ALA A 181 8.91 8.80 -9.48
C ALA A 181 10.11 9.07 -10.39
N ARG A 182 10.75 10.24 -10.28
CA ARG A 182 11.98 10.51 -11.04
C ARG A 182 13.14 9.63 -10.59
N ALA A 183 13.27 9.35 -9.30
CA ALA A 183 14.30 8.46 -8.79
C ALA A 183 14.11 7.01 -9.27
N VAL A 184 12.87 6.49 -9.22
CA VAL A 184 12.51 5.18 -9.78
C VAL A 184 12.79 5.15 -11.28
N ALA A 185 12.31 6.14 -12.04
CA ALA A 185 12.52 6.20 -13.49
C ALA A 185 14.01 6.21 -13.85
N ALA A 186 14.81 7.02 -13.17
CA ALA A 186 16.25 7.09 -13.42
C ALA A 186 16.97 5.77 -13.11
N SER A 187 16.60 5.07 -12.03
CA SER A 187 17.21 3.79 -11.67
C SER A 187 16.79 2.64 -12.58
N GLN A 188 15.54 2.64 -13.05
CA GLN A 188 14.97 1.57 -13.88
C GLN A 188 15.14 1.82 -15.39
N GLY A 189 15.69 2.98 -15.78
CA GLY A 189 15.82 3.36 -17.19
C GLY A 189 14.47 3.65 -17.87
N LEU A 190 13.50 4.14 -17.10
CA LEU A 190 12.16 4.50 -17.56
C LEU A 190 12.07 5.99 -17.90
N ASP A 191 11.15 6.34 -18.77
CA ASP A 191 10.82 7.72 -19.12
C ASP A 191 9.79 8.30 -18.14
N TYR A 192 10.20 9.31 -17.37
CA TYR A 192 9.29 10.06 -16.50
C TYR A 192 8.43 11.06 -17.30
N PRO A 193 7.09 11.06 -17.15
CA PRO A 193 6.19 11.92 -17.94
C PRO A 193 6.16 13.38 -17.43
N ALA A 194 7.29 14.07 -17.52
CA ALA A 194 7.46 15.46 -17.05
C ALA A 194 6.45 16.47 -17.66
N ALA A 195 5.91 16.18 -18.84
CA ALA A 195 4.89 17.01 -19.47
C ALA A 195 3.58 17.05 -18.66
N ALA A 196 3.18 15.94 -18.05
CA ALA A 196 1.97 15.85 -17.23
C ALA A 196 2.13 16.70 -15.95
N GLU A 197 3.24 16.51 -15.23
CA GLU A 197 3.56 17.33 -14.05
C GLU A 197 3.56 18.82 -14.37
N LYS A 198 4.24 19.22 -15.46
CA LYS A 198 4.33 20.63 -15.87
C LYS A 198 2.96 21.22 -16.18
N ALA A 199 2.05 20.43 -16.75
CA ALA A 199 0.69 20.86 -17.05
C ALA A 199 -0.17 20.97 -15.78
N VAL A 200 0.01 20.07 -14.80
CA VAL A 200 -0.84 19.98 -13.61
C VAL A 200 -0.43 20.94 -12.50
N ARG A 201 0.87 21.10 -12.24
CA ARG A 201 1.37 21.92 -11.11
C ARG A 201 0.76 23.32 -11.00
N PRO A 202 0.60 24.11 -12.09
CA PRO A 202 0.01 25.43 -11.98
C PRO A 202 -1.42 25.46 -11.41
N TYR A 203 -2.18 24.37 -11.56
CA TYR A 203 -3.52 24.26 -10.97
C TYR A 203 -3.47 24.04 -9.45
N LEU A 204 -2.36 23.48 -8.93
CA LEU A 204 -2.16 23.26 -7.50
C LEU A 204 -1.69 24.54 -6.78
N ASP A 205 -1.22 25.56 -7.48
CA ASP A 205 -0.69 26.79 -6.88
C ASP A 205 -1.80 27.68 -6.30
N GLN A 206 -2.99 27.63 -6.87
CA GLN A 206 -4.14 28.45 -6.44
C GLN A 206 -5.47 27.81 -6.82
N LEU A 207 -6.48 28.00 -5.98
CA LEU A 207 -7.84 27.57 -6.31
C LEU A 207 -8.35 28.36 -7.52
N PRO A 208 -9.03 27.71 -8.47
CA PRO A 208 -9.65 28.40 -9.59
C PRO A 208 -10.74 29.36 -9.10
N GLN A 209 -10.89 30.48 -9.80
CA GLN A 209 -12.03 31.38 -9.60
C GLN A 209 -13.33 30.68 -10.05
N ARG A 210 -14.43 30.94 -9.33
CA ARG A 210 -15.75 30.39 -9.65
C ARG A 210 -16.31 30.93 -10.95
#